data_AF-A0A932MYJ6-F1
#
_entry.id   AF-A0A932MYJ6-F1
#
_cell.length_a   1.000
_cell.length_b   1.000
_cell.length_c   1.000
_cell.angle_alpha   90.00
_cell.angle_beta   90.00
_cell.angle_gamma   90.00
#
_symmetry.space_group_name_H-M   'P 1'
#
loop_
_entity.id
_entity.type
_entity.pdbx_description
1 polymer ?
#
loop_
_entity_poly.entity_id
_entity_poly.type
_entity_poly.pdbx_seq_one_letter_code
_entity_poly.pdbx_strand_id
1 'polypeptide(L)'
;EEQGQEFGILSSATSRAEFGVLYADKNPRDQAYASEKKDDGILPQYQSTLKQQVGIVVAGSAGERVQSAAKKLCEAAVVSNLHCTQKNDNPVTQGSGFSLAEVIISPNEIFYTGIETPDAVIVVSEDGMNELHEKHLLDRLTKSTVLILDSSLMKPHTEANIIEYPYRKEFGGAKAAMKAMEFYVKQSGVFPVEALSPASG
;
A
#
# COMPACT_ATOMS: atom_id res chain seq x y z
N GLU A 1 46.80 -30.71 -5.45
CA GLU A 1 47.05 -29.39 -4.88
C GLU A 1 45.74 -28.90 -4.27
N GLU A 2 45.61 -29.03 -2.94
CA GLU A 2 44.44 -28.54 -2.20
C GLU A 2 44.58 -27.04 -1.98
N GLN A 3 43.75 -26.24 -2.65
CA GLN A 3 43.64 -24.82 -2.39
C GLN A 3 42.70 -24.61 -1.20
N GLY A 4 43.26 -24.40 -0.01
CA GLY A 4 42.51 -23.97 1.17
C GLY A 4 42.21 -22.47 1.10
N GLN A 5 40.94 -22.09 1.27
CA GLN A 5 40.57 -20.71 1.55
C GLN A 5 40.77 -20.43 3.05
N GLU A 6 41.77 -19.60 3.39
CA GLU A 6 41.87 -19.00 4.73
C GLU A 6 40.88 -17.82 4.83
N PHE A 7 39.94 -17.92 5.76
CA PHE A 7 39.13 -16.78 6.19
C PHE A 7 39.99 -15.90 7.11
N GLY A 8 40.37 -14.72 6.64
CA GLY A 8 41.06 -13.72 7.46
C GLY A 8 40.11 -12.94 8.36
N ILE A 9 40.47 -12.78 9.64
CA ILE A 9 39.80 -11.83 10.54
C ILE A 9 40.29 -10.42 10.19
N LEU A 10 39.38 -9.56 9.73
CA LEU A 10 39.62 -8.13 9.62
C LEU A 10 39.57 -7.49 11.02
N SER A 11 40.72 -7.45 11.71
CA SER A 11 40.85 -6.66 12.94
C SER A 11 41.25 -5.21 12.59
N SER A 12 40.32 -4.27 12.76
CA SER A 12 40.63 -2.84 12.75
C SER A 12 41.41 -2.49 14.03
N ALA A 13 42.67 -2.05 13.91
CA ALA A 13 43.46 -1.51 15.02
C ALA A 13 42.99 -0.11 15.49
N THR A 14 41.96 0.44 14.85
CA THR A 14 41.35 1.72 15.22
C THR A 14 40.06 1.46 15.99
N SER A 15 40.02 1.84 17.26
CA SER A 15 38.82 1.85 18.09
C SER A 15 37.87 2.96 17.58
N ARG A 16 37.16 2.70 16.50
CA ARG A 16 36.02 3.54 16.13
C ARG A 16 34.89 3.20 17.09
N ALA A 17 34.36 4.21 17.77
CA ALA A 17 33.16 4.04 18.57
C ALA A 17 32.06 3.44 17.70
N GLU A 18 31.27 2.52 18.27
CA GLU A 18 30.17 1.89 17.56
C GLU A 18 29.20 2.93 17.02
N PHE A 19 28.64 2.67 15.85
CA PHE A 19 27.70 3.59 15.19
C PHE A 19 26.55 3.97 16.11
N GLY A 20 26.01 3.03 16.89
CA GLY A 20 24.91 3.28 17.82
C GLY A 20 25.26 4.28 18.93
N VAL A 21 26.49 4.23 19.44
CA VAL A 21 26.99 5.16 20.46
C VAL A 21 27.15 6.56 19.86
N LEU A 22 27.84 6.66 18.73
CA LEU A 22 28.02 7.94 18.02
C LEU A 22 26.68 8.56 17.58
N TYR A 23 25.70 7.73 17.20
CA TYR A 23 24.38 8.18 16.81
C TYR A 23 23.58 8.71 18.00
N ALA A 24 23.62 8.02 19.15
CA ALA A 24 22.96 8.44 20.38
C ALA A 24 23.57 9.72 20.96
N ASP A 25 24.89 9.85 20.94
CA ASP A 25 25.60 11.07 21.39
C ASP A 25 25.26 12.28 20.51
N LYS A 26 25.17 12.08 19.19
CA LYS A 26 24.80 13.14 18.24
C LYS A 26 23.32 13.48 18.26
N ASN A 27 22.46 12.53 18.62
CA ASN A 27 21.00 12.67 18.61
C ASN A 27 20.43 12.17 19.95
N PRO A 28 20.68 12.89 21.06
CA PRO A 28 20.16 12.50 22.36
C PRO A 28 18.64 12.40 22.30
N ARG A 29 18.11 11.25 22.72
CA ARG A 29 16.66 10.93 22.64
C ARG A 29 15.78 11.98 23.32
N ASP A 30 16.31 12.67 24.33
CA ASP A 30 15.61 13.70 25.08
C ASP A 30 15.32 14.95 24.25
N GLN A 31 16.12 15.26 23.22
CA GLN A 31 15.85 16.39 22.31
C GLN A 31 14.83 16.06 21.21
N ALA A 32 14.70 14.77 20.82
CA ALA A 32 13.83 14.38 19.72
C ALA A 32 12.33 14.45 20.06
N TYR A 33 11.97 14.36 21.34
CA TYR A 33 10.58 14.42 21.82
C TYR A 33 10.24 15.72 22.56
N ALA A 34 11.20 16.64 22.70
CA ALA A 34 11.03 17.93 23.38
C ALA A 34 10.64 19.07 22.42
N SER A 35 9.84 18.80 21.38
CA SER A 35 9.30 19.90 20.59
C SER A 35 8.23 20.65 21.40
N GLU A 36 8.46 21.93 21.68
CA GLU A 36 7.44 22.80 22.30
C GLU A 36 6.18 22.98 21.43
N LYS A 37 6.26 22.62 20.13
CA LYS A 37 5.10 22.54 19.26
C LYS A 37 4.25 21.34 19.67
N LYS A 38 3.03 21.65 20.12
CA LYS A 38 1.95 20.69 20.23
C LYS A 38 1.78 20.01 18.87
N ASP A 39 1.92 18.68 18.83
CA ASP A 39 1.53 17.91 17.66
C ASP A 39 0.01 17.90 17.63
N ASP A 40 -0.57 18.83 16.87
CA ASP A 40 -2.02 18.92 16.67
C ASP A 40 -2.54 17.75 15.80
N GLY A 41 -1.66 16.83 15.42
CA GLY A 41 -1.96 15.70 14.55
C GLY A 41 -2.27 16.16 13.12
N ILE A 42 -2.68 15.21 12.29
CA ILE A 42 -3.27 15.52 10.98
C ILE A 42 -4.73 15.93 11.24
N LEU A 43 -5.00 17.23 11.15
CA LEU A 43 -6.37 17.74 11.26
C LEU A 43 -7.22 17.23 10.08
N PRO A 44 -8.39 16.63 10.33
CA PRO A 44 -9.29 16.23 9.26
C PRO A 44 -9.75 17.43 8.44
N GLN A 45 -9.67 17.32 7.12
CA GLN A 45 -10.14 18.32 6.16
C GLN A 45 -11.46 17.91 5.51
N TYR A 46 -11.79 16.62 5.55
CA TYR A 46 -12.98 16.02 4.98
C TYR A 46 -13.68 15.16 6.02
N GLN A 47 -14.97 14.92 5.80
CA GLN A 47 -15.77 14.03 6.64
C GLN A 47 -16.29 12.86 5.79
N SER A 48 -15.87 11.65 6.15
CA SER A 48 -16.47 10.43 5.58
C SER A 48 -17.80 10.08 6.25
N THR A 49 -18.68 9.44 5.50
CA THR A 49 -19.93 8.83 5.98
C THR A 49 -19.80 7.33 6.24
N LEU A 50 -18.61 6.75 6.04
CA LEU A 50 -18.31 5.34 6.19
C LEU A 50 -18.74 4.81 7.56
N LYS A 51 -19.53 3.73 7.56
CA LYS A 51 -20.10 3.14 8.79
C LYS A 51 -19.40 1.89 9.26
N GLN A 52 -18.76 1.17 8.33
CA GLN A 52 -18.11 -0.10 8.58
C GLN A 52 -16.75 -0.08 7.91
N GLN A 53 -15.84 -0.88 8.43
CA GLN A 53 -14.53 -1.06 7.83
C GLN A 53 -14.66 -1.61 6.40
N VAL A 54 -13.76 -1.18 5.51
CA VAL A 54 -13.59 -1.78 4.18
C VAL A 54 -12.15 -2.26 3.97
N GLY A 55 -12.00 -3.42 3.36
CA GLY A 55 -10.73 -4.02 2.93
C GLY A 55 -10.56 -3.93 1.41
N ILE A 56 -9.45 -3.36 0.97
CA ILE A 56 -9.13 -3.10 -0.43
C ILE A 56 -7.80 -3.74 -0.77
N VAL A 57 -7.75 -4.53 -1.84
CA VAL A 57 -6.51 -5.11 -2.36
C VAL A 57 -6.17 -4.45 -3.69
N VAL A 58 -4.94 -4.00 -3.85
CA VAL A 58 -4.45 -3.38 -5.09
C VAL A 58 -3.24 -4.16 -5.59
N ALA A 59 -3.28 -4.66 -6.82
CA ALA A 59 -2.24 -5.46 -7.42
C ALA A 59 -1.86 -4.95 -8.82
N GLY A 60 -0.57 -5.00 -9.13
CA GLY A 60 -0.01 -4.59 -10.41
C GLY A 60 1.46 -5.02 -10.51
N SER A 61 2.20 -4.44 -11.45
CA SER A 61 3.61 -4.79 -11.66
C SER A 61 4.53 -3.92 -10.79
N ALA A 62 5.67 -4.47 -10.40
CA ALA A 62 6.74 -3.72 -9.76
C ALA A 62 7.15 -2.50 -10.61
N GLY A 63 7.40 -1.36 -9.96
CA GLY A 63 7.69 -0.09 -10.64
C GLY A 63 6.46 0.68 -11.14
N GLU A 64 5.26 0.10 -11.14
CA GLU A 64 4.02 0.77 -11.58
C GLU A 64 3.27 1.51 -10.46
N ARG A 65 3.96 1.79 -9.35
CA ARG A 65 3.49 2.68 -8.26
C ARG A 65 2.25 2.20 -7.49
N VAL A 66 1.97 0.90 -7.46
CA VAL A 66 0.86 0.30 -6.68
C VAL A 66 0.90 0.73 -5.21
N GLN A 67 2.04 0.52 -4.53
CA GLN A 67 2.18 0.87 -3.11
C GLN A 67 2.09 2.38 -2.86
N SER A 68 2.52 3.21 -3.81
CA SER A 68 2.36 4.67 -3.72
C SER A 68 0.90 5.11 -3.89
N ALA A 69 0.14 4.45 -4.76
CA ALA A 69 -1.29 4.66 -4.88
C ALA A 69 -2.02 4.28 -3.58
N ALA A 70 -1.70 3.11 -3.01
CA ALA A 70 -2.23 2.67 -1.71
C ALA A 70 -1.90 3.66 -0.58
N LYS A 71 -0.67 4.18 -0.55
CA LYS A 71 -0.28 5.22 0.40
C LYS A 71 -1.16 6.47 0.25
N LYS A 72 -1.41 6.92 -0.98
CA LYS A 72 -2.27 8.08 -1.24
C LYS A 72 -3.70 7.85 -0.75
N LEU A 73 -4.21 6.63 -0.89
CA LEU A 73 -5.52 6.25 -0.34
C LEU A 73 -5.56 6.36 1.17
N CYS A 74 -4.52 5.88 1.87
CA CYS A 74 -4.44 6.02 3.33
C CYS A 74 -4.28 7.48 3.76
N GLU A 75 -3.45 8.28 3.08
CA GLU A 75 -3.35 9.72 3.34
C GLU A 75 -4.72 10.40 3.21
N ALA A 76 -5.49 10.05 2.16
CA ALA A 76 -6.84 10.55 1.93
C ALA A 76 -7.84 10.11 3.02
N ALA A 77 -7.74 8.86 3.48
CA ALA A 77 -8.56 8.35 4.56
C ALA A 77 -8.28 9.11 5.88
N VAL A 78 -7.02 9.34 6.22
CA VAL A 78 -6.64 10.06 7.44
C VAL A 78 -7.15 11.50 7.43
N VAL A 79 -6.97 12.24 6.33
CA VAL A 79 -7.56 13.59 6.22
C VAL A 79 -9.09 13.59 6.12
N SER A 80 -9.71 12.42 5.97
CA SER A 80 -11.17 12.21 5.98
C SER A 80 -11.72 11.74 7.33
N ASN A 81 -10.91 11.86 8.40
CA ASN A 81 -11.24 11.43 9.76
C ASN A 81 -11.47 9.90 9.89
N LEU A 82 -10.66 9.10 9.18
CA LEU A 82 -10.71 7.64 9.22
C LEU A 82 -9.35 7.06 9.65
N HIS A 83 -9.39 5.86 10.20
CA HIS A 83 -8.21 5.04 10.43
C HIS A 83 -7.86 4.27 9.16
N CYS A 84 -6.57 4.11 8.90
CA CYS A 84 -6.08 3.32 7.76
C CYS A 84 -4.90 2.44 8.17
N THR A 85 -4.81 1.25 7.59
CA THR A 85 -3.57 0.46 7.58
C THR A 85 -3.20 0.11 6.15
N GLN A 86 -1.89 0.06 5.88
CA GLN A 86 -1.35 -0.44 4.62
C GLN A 86 -0.37 -1.58 4.91
N LYS A 87 -0.60 -2.74 4.31
CA LYS A 87 0.34 -3.86 4.26
C LYS A 87 0.76 -4.07 2.81
N ASN A 88 2.06 -4.08 2.57
CA ASN A 88 2.62 -4.27 1.23
C ASN A 88 3.17 -5.68 1.09
N ASP A 89 3.06 -6.23 -0.11
CA ASP A 89 3.71 -7.46 -0.52
C ASP A 89 4.38 -7.25 -1.89
N ASN A 90 5.60 -7.75 -2.02
CA ASN A 90 6.41 -7.67 -3.23
C ASN A 90 7.56 -8.68 -3.18
N PRO A 91 8.05 -9.15 -4.33
CA PRO A 91 9.22 -10.01 -4.40
C PRO A 91 10.45 -9.37 -3.73
N VAL A 92 11.37 -10.23 -3.26
CA VAL A 92 12.67 -9.81 -2.71
C VAL A 92 13.58 -9.14 -3.76
N THR A 93 13.34 -9.42 -5.05
CA THR A 93 14.06 -8.81 -6.17
C THR A 93 13.50 -7.41 -6.45
N GLN A 94 14.33 -6.38 -6.33
CA GLN A 94 13.89 -5.01 -6.63
C GLN A 94 13.62 -4.84 -8.13
N GLY A 95 12.44 -4.31 -8.47
CA GLY A 95 12.12 -3.81 -9.81
C GLY A 95 11.53 -4.81 -10.81
N SER A 96 11.24 -6.05 -10.41
CA SER A 96 10.60 -7.06 -11.25
C SER A 96 9.53 -7.86 -10.50
N GLY A 97 8.54 -8.40 -11.23
CA GLY A 97 7.44 -9.19 -10.69
C GLY A 97 6.28 -8.33 -10.20
N PHE A 98 5.53 -8.81 -9.22
CA PHE A 98 4.33 -8.14 -8.73
C PHE A 98 4.61 -7.01 -7.74
N SER A 99 3.61 -6.15 -7.57
CA SER A 99 3.51 -5.22 -6.45
C SER A 99 2.06 -5.27 -5.95
N LEU A 100 1.89 -5.57 -4.67
CA LEU A 100 0.58 -5.71 -4.04
C LEU A 100 0.53 -4.87 -2.76
N ALA A 101 -0.64 -4.29 -2.50
CA ALA A 101 -0.94 -3.59 -1.26
C ALA A 101 -2.35 -3.97 -0.78
N GLU A 102 -2.44 -4.33 0.49
CA GLU A 102 -3.69 -4.48 1.25
C GLU A 102 -3.91 -3.19 2.05
N VAL A 103 -5.08 -2.60 1.89
CA VAL A 103 -5.48 -1.37 2.58
C VAL A 103 -6.78 -1.62 3.34
N ILE A 104 -6.77 -1.30 4.64
CA ILE A 104 -7.97 -1.31 5.47
C ILE A 104 -8.31 0.14 5.81
N ILE A 105 -9.57 0.53 5.64
CA ILE A 105 -10.09 1.85 6.02
C ILE A 105 -11.25 1.65 6.98
N SER A 106 -11.25 2.35 8.11
CA SER A 106 -12.26 2.16 9.16
C SER A 106 -12.62 3.47 9.87
N PRO A 107 -13.89 3.67 10.30
CA PRO A 107 -14.24 4.75 11.22
C PRO A 107 -13.72 4.53 12.65
N ASN A 108 -13.20 3.34 12.97
CA ASN A 108 -12.65 2.97 14.29
C ASN A 108 -11.20 2.48 14.16
N GLU A 109 -10.47 2.45 15.28
CA GLU A 109 -9.11 1.92 15.34
C GLU A 109 -8.98 0.49 14.79
N ILE A 110 -7.86 0.22 14.14
CA ILE A 110 -7.57 -1.04 13.44
C ILE A 110 -6.42 -1.73 14.16
N PHE A 111 -6.64 -2.98 14.61
CA PHE A 111 -5.66 -3.76 15.39
C PHE A 111 -5.03 -4.92 14.60
N TYR A 112 -5.26 -4.99 13.30
CA TYR A 112 -4.75 -6.03 12.39
C TYR A 112 -4.53 -5.45 10.99
N THR A 113 -3.83 -6.17 10.12
CA THR A 113 -3.47 -5.65 8.78
C THR A 113 -3.81 -6.59 7.63
N GLY A 114 -4.27 -7.81 7.92
CA GLY A 114 -4.62 -8.80 6.91
C GLY A 114 -6.08 -8.71 6.47
N ILE A 115 -6.33 -8.98 5.19
CA ILE A 115 -7.68 -9.04 4.61
C ILE A 115 -8.01 -10.48 4.20
N GLU A 116 -8.95 -11.10 4.90
CA GLU A 116 -9.45 -12.43 4.53
C GLU A 116 -10.35 -12.36 3.29
N THR A 117 -11.40 -11.53 3.36
CA THR A 117 -12.35 -11.29 2.26
C THR A 117 -12.38 -9.79 1.95
N PRO A 118 -11.86 -9.37 0.78
CA PRO A 118 -11.85 -7.96 0.42
C PRO A 118 -13.22 -7.48 -0.08
N ASP A 119 -13.56 -6.24 0.25
CA ASP A 119 -14.70 -5.51 -0.32
C ASP A 119 -14.38 -5.04 -1.75
N ALA A 120 -13.12 -4.73 -2.02
CA ALA A 120 -12.67 -4.39 -3.35
C ALA A 120 -11.30 -4.99 -3.69
N VAL A 121 -11.17 -5.41 -4.94
CA VAL A 121 -9.91 -5.82 -5.54
C VAL A 121 -9.68 -4.98 -6.79
N ILE A 122 -8.52 -4.35 -6.88
CA ILE A 122 -8.10 -3.55 -8.02
C ILE A 122 -6.87 -4.23 -8.61
N VAL A 123 -6.96 -4.69 -9.85
CA VAL A 123 -5.83 -5.35 -10.52
C VAL A 123 -5.62 -4.77 -11.91
N VAL A 124 -4.41 -4.26 -12.13
CA VAL A 124 -4.11 -3.48 -13.34
C VAL A 124 -3.10 -4.13 -14.27
N SER A 125 -2.34 -5.14 -13.84
CA SER A 125 -1.35 -5.82 -14.67
C SER A 125 -1.40 -7.34 -14.53
N GLU A 126 -0.73 -8.02 -15.46
CA GLU A 126 -0.63 -9.49 -15.49
C GLU A 126 0.16 -10.02 -14.28
N ASP A 127 1.28 -9.39 -13.91
CA ASP A 127 2.02 -9.75 -12.69
C ASP A 127 1.13 -9.67 -11.43
N GLY A 128 0.31 -8.61 -11.35
CA GLY A 128 -0.64 -8.47 -10.26
C GLY A 128 -1.71 -9.57 -10.28
N MET A 129 -2.26 -9.90 -11.45
CA MET A 129 -3.26 -10.97 -11.59
C MET A 129 -2.69 -12.35 -11.22
N ASN A 130 -1.47 -12.65 -11.67
CA ASN A 130 -0.77 -13.89 -11.35
C ASN A 130 -0.58 -14.02 -9.84
N GLU A 131 -0.17 -12.94 -9.15
CA GLU A 131 -0.03 -12.95 -7.69
C GLU A 131 -1.37 -13.21 -6.98
N LEU A 132 -2.46 -12.58 -7.44
CA LEU A 132 -3.79 -12.83 -6.85
C LEU A 132 -4.23 -14.29 -7.02
N HIS A 133 -3.89 -14.91 -8.15
CA HIS A 133 -4.14 -16.32 -8.41
C HIS A 133 -3.28 -17.22 -7.52
N GLU A 134 -1.96 -16.97 -7.43
CA GLU A 134 -1.05 -17.74 -6.58
C GLU A 134 -1.43 -17.69 -5.09
N LYS A 135 -1.97 -16.56 -4.63
CA LYS A 135 -2.48 -16.41 -3.26
C LYS A 135 -3.87 -16.99 -3.02
N HIS A 136 -4.50 -17.61 -4.03
CA HIS A 136 -5.89 -18.07 -3.97
C HIS A 136 -6.88 -16.97 -3.54
N LEU A 137 -6.58 -15.71 -3.86
CA LEU A 137 -7.39 -14.58 -3.43
C LEU A 137 -8.68 -14.50 -4.24
N LEU A 138 -8.60 -14.79 -5.54
CA LEU A 138 -9.74 -14.79 -6.47
C LEU A 138 -10.85 -15.77 -6.06
N ASP A 139 -10.47 -16.90 -5.45
CA ASP A 139 -11.36 -17.94 -4.95
C ASP A 139 -12.19 -17.49 -3.73
N ARG A 140 -11.72 -16.46 -3.01
CA ARG A 140 -12.38 -15.92 -1.82
C ARG A 140 -13.32 -14.75 -2.12
N LEU A 141 -13.37 -14.29 -3.37
CA LEU A 141 -14.20 -13.15 -3.73
C LEU A 141 -15.65 -13.56 -3.85
N THR A 142 -16.52 -12.76 -3.27
CA THR A 142 -17.96 -13.04 -3.20
C THR A 142 -18.73 -12.01 -4.03
N LYS A 143 -20.05 -12.21 -4.14
CA LYS A 143 -20.94 -11.26 -4.82
C LYS A 143 -21.00 -9.87 -4.18
N SER A 144 -20.50 -9.67 -2.96
CA SER A 144 -20.37 -8.33 -2.37
C SER A 144 -19.05 -7.65 -2.73
N THR A 145 -18.06 -8.41 -3.22
CA THR A 145 -16.78 -7.87 -3.66
C THR A 145 -16.93 -7.17 -5.02
N VAL A 146 -16.28 -6.02 -5.16
CA VAL A 146 -16.08 -5.34 -6.46
C VAL A 146 -14.67 -5.63 -6.97
N LEU A 147 -14.57 -6.23 -8.17
CA LEU A 147 -13.31 -6.46 -8.86
C LEU A 147 -13.15 -5.42 -9.98
N ILE A 148 -12.25 -4.44 -9.79
CA ILE A 148 -11.88 -3.46 -10.81
C ILE A 148 -10.67 -4.00 -11.57
N LEU A 149 -10.87 -4.22 -12.87
CA LEU A 149 -9.96 -4.96 -13.74
C LEU A 149 -9.49 -4.08 -14.89
N ASP A 150 -8.19 -4.05 -15.15
CA ASP A 150 -7.71 -3.52 -16.42
C ASP A 150 -8.18 -4.41 -17.58
N SER A 151 -8.83 -3.83 -18.59
CA SER A 151 -9.45 -4.59 -19.67
C SER A 151 -8.46 -5.34 -20.59
N SER A 152 -7.16 -5.11 -20.45
CA SER A 152 -6.14 -5.92 -21.14
C SER A 152 -5.96 -7.31 -20.52
N LEU A 153 -6.48 -7.53 -19.31
CA LEU A 153 -6.35 -8.78 -18.57
C LEU A 153 -7.45 -9.77 -18.92
N MET A 154 -7.12 -11.06 -18.83
CA MET A 154 -8.12 -12.12 -18.91
C MET A 154 -9.04 -12.05 -17.68
N LYS A 155 -10.35 -12.14 -17.89
CA LYS A 155 -11.33 -12.15 -16.80
C LYS A 155 -11.17 -13.43 -15.98
N PRO A 156 -10.97 -13.34 -14.66
CA PRO A 156 -10.89 -14.51 -13.81
C PRO A 156 -12.28 -15.14 -13.61
N HIS A 157 -12.31 -16.44 -13.29
CA HIS A 157 -13.51 -17.08 -12.80
C HIS A 157 -13.72 -16.70 -11.33
N THR A 158 -14.81 -15.98 -11.02
CA THR A 158 -15.11 -15.48 -9.67
C THR A 158 -16.58 -15.10 -9.54
N GLU A 159 -17.09 -15.01 -8.31
CA GLU A 159 -18.43 -14.49 -8.02
C GLU A 159 -18.49 -12.96 -7.88
N ALA A 160 -17.34 -12.27 -7.90
CA ALA A 160 -17.25 -10.82 -7.73
C ALA A 160 -17.97 -10.03 -8.84
N ASN A 161 -18.38 -8.80 -8.52
CA ASN A 161 -18.86 -7.85 -9.51
C ASN A 161 -17.68 -7.26 -10.27
N ILE A 162 -17.50 -7.65 -11.54
CA ILE A 162 -16.36 -7.21 -12.35
C ILE A 162 -16.69 -5.88 -13.05
N ILE A 163 -15.78 -4.93 -12.93
CA ILE A 163 -15.80 -3.64 -13.63
C ILE A 163 -14.51 -3.52 -14.43
N GLU A 164 -14.63 -3.39 -15.75
CA GLU A 164 -13.48 -3.34 -16.65
C GLU A 164 -13.27 -1.96 -17.25
N TYR A 165 -12.02 -1.53 -17.32
CA TYR A 165 -11.64 -0.32 -18.04
C TYR A 165 -10.18 -0.40 -18.53
N PRO A 166 -9.83 0.19 -19.69
CA PRO A 166 -8.46 0.14 -20.24
C PRO A 166 -7.47 1.09 -19.53
N TYR A 167 -7.29 0.98 -18.22
CA TYR A 167 -6.49 1.91 -17.41
C TYR A 167 -5.03 2.06 -17.89
N ARG A 168 -4.33 0.97 -18.19
CA ARG A 168 -2.94 0.99 -18.67
C ARG A 168 -2.83 1.60 -20.05
N LYS A 169 -3.79 1.32 -20.94
CA LYS A 169 -3.83 1.93 -22.28
C LYS A 169 -4.07 3.44 -22.20
N GLU A 170 -4.98 3.89 -21.35
CA GLU A 170 -5.38 5.32 -21.26
C GLU A 170 -4.41 6.17 -20.42
N PHE A 171 -3.83 5.60 -19.35
CA PHE A 171 -3.05 6.37 -18.37
C PHE A 171 -1.59 5.92 -18.21
N GLY A 172 -1.22 4.78 -18.81
CA GLY A 172 0.07 4.14 -18.61
C GLY A 172 0.15 3.36 -17.30
N GLY A 173 1.10 2.41 -17.23
CA GLY A 173 1.30 1.53 -16.08
C GLY A 173 1.38 2.26 -14.74
N ALA A 174 2.26 3.26 -14.65
CA ALA A 174 2.53 4.01 -13.42
C ALA A 174 1.33 4.80 -12.85
N LYS A 175 0.24 4.99 -13.62
CA LYS A 175 -0.96 5.71 -13.18
C LYS A 175 -2.21 4.82 -13.14
N ALA A 176 -2.16 3.63 -13.72
CA ALA A 176 -3.32 2.76 -13.86
C ALA A 176 -3.95 2.42 -12.49
N ALA A 177 -3.14 1.98 -11.53
CA ALA A 177 -3.62 1.66 -10.18
C ALA A 177 -4.28 2.86 -9.47
N MET A 178 -3.66 4.05 -9.57
CA MET A 178 -4.22 5.28 -9.01
C MET A 178 -5.57 5.64 -9.66
N LYS A 179 -5.71 5.48 -10.97
CA LYS A 179 -6.94 5.82 -11.70
C LYS A 179 -8.06 4.82 -11.43
N ALA A 180 -7.75 3.54 -11.32
CA ALA A 180 -8.70 2.53 -10.89
C ALA A 180 -9.17 2.75 -9.45
N MET A 181 -8.26 3.16 -8.57
CA MET A 181 -8.57 3.52 -7.18
C MET A 181 -9.40 4.80 -7.06
N GLU A 182 -9.10 5.84 -7.84
CA GLU A 182 -9.92 7.05 -7.91
C GLU A 182 -11.36 6.71 -8.34
N PHE A 183 -11.51 5.80 -9.31
CA PHE A 183 -12.82 5.27 -9.72
C PHE A 183 -13.51 4.53 -8.57
N TYR A 184 -12.82 3.65 -7.84
CA TYR A 184 -13.36 2.98 -6.66
C TYR A 184 -13.86 3.98 -5.62
N VAL A 185 -13.08 5.01 -5.28
CA VAL A 185 -13.46 6.02 -4.28
C VAL A 185 -14.73 6.76 -4.73
N LYS A 186 -14.80 7.18 -6.00
CA LYS A 186 -15.98 7.83 -6.58
C LYS A 186 -17.23 6.94 -6.51
N GLN A 187 -17.07 5.66 -6.80
CA GLN A 187 -18.19 4.71 -6.84
C GLN A 187 -18.66 4.28 -5.44
N SER A 188 -17.72 3.97 -4.55
CA SER A 188 -18.00 3.46 -3.20
C SER A 188 -18.44 4.55 -2.24
N GLY A 189 -17.98 5.79 -2.45
CA GLY A 189 -18.19 6.87 -1.49
C GLY A 189 -17.49 6.64 -0.15
N VAL A 190 -16.42 5.82 -0.12
CA VAL A 190 -15.65 5.52 1.11
C VAL A 190 -15.19 6.79 1.83
N PHE A 191 -14.91 7.85 1.08
CA PHE A 191 -14.75 9.23 1.52
C PHE A 191 -14.89 10.18 0.32
N PRO A 192 -14.99 11.51 0.51
CA PRO A 192 -15.04 12.48 -0.60
C PRO A 192 -13.80 12.39 -1.50
N VAL A 193 -14.00 12.30 -2.81
CA VAL A 193 -12.89 12.04 -3.76
C VAL A 193 -11.81 13.12 -3.75
N GLU A 194 -12.17 14.34 -3.39
CA GLU A 194 -11.28 15.48 -3.23
C GLU A 194 -10.17 15.20 -2.20
N ALA A 195 -10.41 14.31 -1.23
CA ALA A 195 -9.42 13.89 -0.24
C ALA A 195 -8.22 13.15 -0.86
N LEU A 196 -8.33 12.62 -2.09
CA LEU A 196 -7.20 12.04 -2.83
C LEU A 196 -6.16 13.09 -3.25
N SER A 197 -6.52 14.38 -3.26
CA SER A 197 -5.62 15.49 -3.58
C SER A 197 -6.04 16.70 -2.76
N PRO A 198 -5.86 16.66 -1.42
CA PRO A 198 -6.27 17.74 -0.54
C PRO A 198 -5.52 19.01 -0.93
N ALA A 199 -6.19 20.16 -0.84
CA ALA A 199 -5.52 21.43 -1.01
C ALA A 199 -4.37 21.50 0.01
N SER A 200 -3.16 21.84 -0.44
CA SER A 200 -2.05 22.09 0.48
C SER A 200 -2.45 23.20 1.43
N GLY A 201 -2.59 22.87 2.72
CA GLY A 201 -2.74 23.84 3.80
C GLY A 201 -1.44 24.56 4.11
#